data_AF-A0A194VHM9-F1
#
_entry.id   AF-A0A194VHM9-F1
#
_cell.length_a   1.000
_cell.length_b   1.000
_cell.length_c   1.000
_cell.angle_alpha   90.00
_cell.angle_beta   90.00
_cell.angle_gamma   90.00
#
_symmetry.space_group_name_H-M   'P 1'
#
loop_
_entity.id
_entity.type
_entity.pdbx_description
1 polymer ?
#
loop_
_entity_poly.entity_id
_entity_poly.type
_entity_poly.pdbx_seq_one_letter_code
_entity_poly.pdbx_strand_id
1 'polypeptide(L)'
;MIASSLSLLALATSVLASAQEQTPYSPSKPDLTYLFSVNITITPAISIGTTPFGERRFQPITGGSFSGPELQGHVASGGADWGITGSNGDFDPDVAYVLETQDGSNILVRQRGRAPNVFSLFETGSGRYDWLNWVVAYGKATSVTETEVSLDIWQAQGGHDTILKCFTGNASREARALIDLGARCWVDVDFEVQTELSKSDKGGVRWTWTEVDTMLWV
;
A
#
# COMPACT_ATOMS: atom_id res chain seq x y z
N MET A 1 56.73 45.02 -44.30
CA MET A 1 57.06 44.44 -42.98
C MET A 1 56.51 45.37 -41.91
N ILE A 2 56.09 44.81 -40.79
CA ILE A 2 55.55 45.42 -39.57
C ILE A 2 54.02 45.63 -39.57
N ALA A 3 53.42 44.93 -38.61
CA ALA A 3 52.02 44.83 -38.24
C ALA A 3 51.46 46.12 -37.63
N SER A 4 50.13 46.23 -37.55
CA SER A 4 49.50 46.80 -36.35
C SER A 4 48.02 46.41 -36.27
N SER A 5 47.79 45.61 -35.25
CA SER A 5 46.53 45.10 -34.73
C SER A 5 45.59 46.23 -34.29
N LEU A 6 44.30 46.10 -34.59
CA LEU A 6 43.23 46.83 -33.92
C LEU A 6 42.30 45.82 -33.26
N SER A 7 42.50 45.68 -31.96
CA SER A 7 41.69 44.90 -31.04
C SER A 7 40.32 45.55 -30.87
N LEU A 8 39.24 44.81 -31.10
CA LEU A 8 37.90 45.18 -30.63
C LEU A 8 37.57 44.34 -29.38
N LEU A 9 37.37 45.03 -28.26
CA LEU A 9 36.78 44.49 -27.03
C LEU A 9 35.35 44.01 -27.32
N ALA A 10 35.03 42.78 -26.93
CA ALA A 10 33.65 42.34 -26.73
C ALA A 10 33.51 41.80 -25.31
N LEU A 11 32.92 42.61 -24.42
CA LEU A 11 32.44 42.19 -23.11
C LEU A 11 31.23 41.28 -23.30
N ALA A 12 31.43 39.96 -23.22
CA ALA A 12 30.33 39.01 -23.14
C ALA A 12 30.01 38.75 -21.67
N THR A 13 28.97 39.42 -21.16
CA THR A 13 28.32 39.06 -19.90
C THR A 13 27.63 37.70 -20.09
N SER A 14 28.25 36.61 -19.64
CA SER A 14 27.59 35.31 -19.59
C SER A 14 26.55 35.33 -18.46
N VAL A 15 25.28 35.35 -18.85
CA VAL A 15 24.17 35.00 -17.96
C VAL A 15 24.40 33.55 -17.54
N LEU A 16 24.74 33.33 -16.27
CA LEU A 16 24.70 32.00 -15.66
C LEU A 16 23.22 31.62 -15.56
N ALA A 17 22.69 31.00 -16.62
CA ALA A 17 21.49 30.20 -16.51
C ALA A 17 21.84 29.08 -15.52
N SER A 18 21.29 29.12 -14.31
CA SER A 18 21.37 27.99 -13.39
C SER A 18 20.58 26.85 -14.00
N ALA A 19 21.24 25.98 -14.76
CA ALA A 19 20.74 24.64 -14.99
C ALA A 19 20.72 23.97 -13.60
N GLN A 20 19.56 23.96 -12.95
CA GLN A 20 19.36 23.08 -11.81
C GLN A 20 19.50 21.64 -12.34
N GLU A 21 20.61 20.99 -12.03
CA GLU A 21 20.75 19.55 -12.22
C GLU A 21 19.67 18.88 -11.36
N GLN A 22 18.58 18.46 -12.00
CA GLN A 22 17.56 17.65 -11.38
C GLN A 22 18.19 16.28 -11.10
N THR A 23 18.38 15.94 -9.83
CA THR A 23 18.85 14.62 -9.45
C THR A 23 17.86 13.57 -10.00
N PRO A 24 18.33 12.51 -10.69
CA PRO A 24 17.44 11.47 -11.16
C PRO A 24 16.71 10.85 -9.98
N TYR A 25 15.38 10.83 -10.04
CA TYR A 25 14.57 10.09 -9.08
C TYR A 25 14.88 8.60 -9.18
N SER A 26 15.36 8.01 -8.08
CA SER A 26 15.56 6.56 -7.94
C SER A 26 14.48 6.02 -7.00
N PRO A 27 13.51 5.23 -7.50
CA PRO A 27 12.48 4.67 -6.64
C PRO A 27 13.09 3.70 -5.62
N SER A 28 12.69 3.82 -4.35
CA SER A 28 13.00 2.83 -3.33
C SER A 28 12.07 1.62 -3.48
N LYS A 29 12.62 0.41 -3.49
CA LYS A 29 11.82 -0.81 -3.44
C LYS A 29 11.21 -1.01 -2.03
N PRO A 30 10.04 -1.65 -1.92
CA PRO A 30 9.58 -2.19 -0.65
C PRO A 30 10.44 -3.40 -0.23
N ASP A 31 10.53 -3.64 1.06
CA ASP A 31 11.09 -4.88 1.60
C ASP A 31 9.99 -5.94 1.79
N LEU A 32 10.38 -7.21 1.84
CA LEU A 32 9.47 -8.33 2.07
C LEU A 32 9.86 -9.05 3.36
N THR A 33 8.90 -9.15 4.29
CA THR A 33 9.08 -9.93 5.53
C THR A 33 8.17 -11.14 5.49
N TYR A 34 8.72 -12.32 5.77
CA TYR A 34 7.94 -13.55 5.80
C TYR A 34 6.84 -13.48 6.86
N LEU A 35 5.61 -13.84 6.48
CA LEU A 35 4.46 -13.91 7.38
C LEU A 35 4.17 -15.35 7.79
N PHE A 36 3.86 -16.21 6.83
CA PHE A 36 3.53 -17.62 7.04
C PHE A 36 3.56 -18.39 5.72
N SER A 37 3.59 -19.71 5.82
CA SER A 37 3.29 -20.64 4.73
C SER A 37 1.90 -21.23 4.95
N VAL A 38 1.16 -21.44 3.88
CA VAL A 38 -0.17 -22.05 3.90
C VAL A 38 -0.23 -23.21 2.92
N ASN A 39 -0.78 -24.33 3.36
CA ASN A 39 -1.19 -25.46 2.52
C ASN A 39 -2.72 -25.53 2.56
N ILE A 40 -3.36 -25.29 1.43
CA ILE A 40 -4.81 -25.25 1.25
C ILE A 40 -5.23 -26.58 0.61
N THR A 41 -6.14 -27.30 1.25
CA THR A 41 -6.74 -28.50 0.65
C THR A 41 -7.97 -28.13 -0.16
N ILE A 42 -8.12 -28.75 -1.33
CA ILE A 42 -9.16 -28.44 -2.31
C ILE A 42 -9.83 -29.72 -2.81
N THR A 43 -11.04 -29.60 -3.36
CA THR A 43 -11.68 -30.69 -4.11
C THR A 43 -11.13 -30.75 -5.55
N PRO A 44 -11.61 -31.64 -6.42
CA PRO A 44 -11.50 -31.42 -7.85
C PRO A 44 -12.21 -30.12 -8.27
N ALA A 45 -11.66 -29.44 -9.29
CA ALA A 45 -12.28 -28.24 -9.86
C ALA A 45 -13.62 -28.57 -10.51
N ILE A 46 -14.62 -27.71 -10.30
CA ILE A 46 -15.84 -27.69 -11.11
C ILE A 46 -15.55 -26.84 -12.35
N SER A 47 -15.55 -27.48 -13.51
CA SER A 47 -15.39 -26.77 -14.79
C SER A 47 -16.68 -26.00 -15.11
N ILE A 48 -16.57 -24.69 -15.29
CA ILE A 48 -17.63 -23.87 -15.87
C ILE A 48 -17.49 -23.88 -17.41
N GLY A 49 -16.26 -24.04 -17.90
CA GLY A 49 -15.91 -24.12 -19.32
C GLY A 49 -15.47 -22.78 -19.92
N THR A 50 -15.41 -22.73 -21.24
CA THR A 50 -15.00 -21.56 -22.00
C THR A 50 -16.02 -20.44 -21.87
N THR A 51 -15.59 -19.30 -21.36
CA THR A 51 -16.37 -18.05 -21.30
C THR A 51 -15.74 -17.00 -22.22
N PRO A 52 -16.41 -15.86 -22.50
CA PRO A 52 -15.80 -14.74 -23.23
C PRO A 52 -14.51 -14.19 -22.59
N PHE A 53 -14.22 -14.54 -21.34
CA PHE A 53 -13.04 -14.07 -20.59
C PHE A 53 -11.92 -15.13 -20.51
N GLY A 54 -12.16 -16.36 -20.97
CA GLY A 54 -11.25 -17.52 -20.79
C GLY A 54 -11.93 -18.75 -20.19
N GLU A 55 -11.14 -19.79 -19.92
CA GLU A 55 -11.60 -21.02 -19.27
C GLU A 55 -11.84 -20.76 -17.78
N ARG A 56 -13.09 -20.85 -17.33
CA ARG A 56 -13.47 -20.59 -15.95
C ARG A 56 -13.59 -21.90 -15.18
N ARG A 57 -13.03 -21.93 -13.98
CA ARG A 57 -13.22 -23.00 -13.00
C ARG A 57 -13.67 -22.45 -11.66
N PHE A 58 -14.40 -23.26 -10.90
CA PHE A 58 -14.72 -23.03 -9.50
C PHE A 58 -14.08 -24.14 -8.68
N GLN A 59 -13.24 -23.75 -7.72
CA GLN A 59 -12.38 -24.66 -6.99
C GLN A 59 -12.69 -24.55 -5.48
N PRO A 60 -13.57 -25.41 -4.94
CA PRO A 60 -13.88 -25.42 -3.52
C PRO A 60 -12.66 -25.69 -2.65
N ILE A 61 -12.57 -24.95 -1.53
CA ILE A 61 -11.58 -25.16 -0.47
C ILE A 61 -12.23 -25.99 0.65
N THR A 62 -11.56 -27.06 1.04
CA THR A 62 -12.03 -28.00 2.05
C THR A 62 -11.37 -27.82 3.40
N GLY A 63 -10.25 -27.11 3.46
CA GLY A 63 -9.50 -26.82 4.67
C GLY A 63 -8.02 -26.61 4.38
N GLY A 64 -7.16 -27.02 5.32
CA GLY A 64 -5.72 -26.88 5.22
C GLY A 64 -5.06 -26.47 6.53
N SER A 65 -3.78 -26.10 6.45
CA SER A 65 -3.01 -25.60 7.59
C SER A 65 -2.10 -24.45 7.19
N PHE A 66 -1.79 -23.60 8.16
CA PHE A 66 -0.82 -22.53 7.97
C PHE A 66 0.05 -22.36 9.20
N SER A 67 1.29 -21.90 8.99
CA SER A 67 2.25 -21.69 10.06
C SER A 67 3.26 -20.62 9.69
N GLY A 68 3.56 -19.75 10.64
CA GLY A 68 4.53 -18.68 10.56
C GLY A 68 4.90 -18.17 11.97
N PRO A 69 5.79 -17.17 12.08
CA PRO A 69 6.29 -16.72 13.38
C PRO A 69 5.22 -16.11 14.29
N GLU A 70 4.25 -15.39 13.71
CA GLU A 70 3.20 -14.67 14.45
C GLU A 70 1.80 -15.31 14.29
N LEU A 71 1.66 -16.27 13.37
CA LEU A 71 0.40 -16.78 12.87
C LEU A 71 0.50 -18.30 12.68
N GLN A 72 -0.39 -19.06 13.32
CA GLN A 72 -0.50 -20.51 13.13
C GLN A 72 -1.94 -20.97 13.32
N GLY A 73 -2.35 -21.98 12.55
CA GLY A 73 -3.70 -22.55 12.64
C GLY A 73 -4.10 -23.36 11.42
N HIS A 74 -5.39 -23.36 11.15
CA HIS A 74 -6.01 -24.13 10.06
C HIS A 74 -6.76 -23.23 9.08
N VAL A 75 -6.89 -23.70 7.85
CA VAL A 75 -7.81 -23.07 6.88
C VAL A 75 -9.19 -23.65 7.15
N ALA A 76 -10.19 -22.80 7.34
CA ALA A 76 -11.56 -23.23 7.53
C ALA A 76 -12.06 -24.00 6.29
N SER A 77 -12.96 -24.97 6.51
CA SER A 77 -13.70 -25.56 5.39
C SER A 77 -14.68 -24.52 4.85
N GLY A 78 -14.56 -24.20 3.56
CA GLY A 78 -15.31 -23.13 2.93
C GLY A 78 -14.42 -22.17 2.16
N GLY A 79 -15.06 -21.28 1.39
CA GLY A 79 -14.36 -20.48 0.40
C GLY A 79 -14.10 -21.25 -0.89
N ALA A 80 -13.49 -20.56 -1.86
CA ALA A 80 -13.13 -21.13 -3.15
C ALA A 80 -12.15 -20.22 -3.90
N ASP A 81 -11.55 -20.79 -4.94
CA ASP A 81 -10.90 -20.07 -6.03
C ASP A 81 -11.82 -20.10 -7.27
N TRP A 82 -12.21 -18.93 -7.78
CA TRP A 82 -12.98 -18.77 -9.01
C TRP A 82 -12.09 -18.27 -10.16
N GLY A 83 -10.82 -18.65 -10.17
CA GLY A 83 -9.85 -18.17 -11.14
C GLY A 83 -10.14 -18.55 -12.59
N ILE A 84 -9.45 -17.86 -13.49
CA ILE A 84 -9.63 -17.98 -14.93
C ILE A 84 -8.33 -18.29 -15.62
N THR A 85 -8.35 -19.22 -16.58
CA THR A 85 -7.21 -19.49 -17.46
C THR A 85 -7.42 -18.74 -18.78
N GLY A 86 -6.50 -17.84 -19.10
CA GLY A 86 -6.51 -17.09 -20.35
C GLY A 86 -6.14 -17.95 -21.56
N SER A 87 -6.31 -17.40 -22.76
CA SER A 87 -5.98 -18.09 -24.03
C SER A 87 -4.51 -18.50 -24.14
N ASN A 88 -3.63 -17.80 -23.42
CA ASN A 88 -2.19 -18.06 -23.42
C ASN A 88 -1.78 -19.13 -22.39
N GLY A 89 -2.74 -19.70 -21.64
CA GLY A 89 -2.50 -20.69 -20.58
C GLY A 89 -2.18 -20.10 -19.21
N ASP A 90 -2.04 -18.78 -19.09
CA ASP A 90 -1.84 -18.10 -17.81
C ASP A 90 -3.08 -18.24 -16.92
N PHE A 91 -2.87 -18.56 -15.64
CA PHE A 91 -3.94 -18.72 -14.65
C PHE A 91 -4.00 -17.52 -13.70
N ASP A 92 -5.18 -16.93 -13.59
CA ASP A 92 -5.48 -15.79 -12.71
C ASP A 92 -6.31 -16.27 -11.54
N PRO A 93 -5.71 -16.51 -10.37
CA PRO A 93 -6.46 -16.87 -9.17
C PRO A 93 -7.34 -15.71 -8.69
N ASP A 94 -8.52 -16.05 -8.19
CA ASP A 94 -9.38 -15.13 -7.43
C ASP A 94 -10.01 -15.93 -6.29
N VAL A 95 -9.40 -15.80 -5.11
CA VAL A 95 -9.60 -16.70 -3.98
C VAL A 95 -10.14 -15.93 -2.79
N ALA A 96 -11.10 -16.52 -2.09
CA ALA A 96 -11.50 -16.08 -0.77
C ALA A 96 -11.65 -17.28 0.17
N TYR A 97 -11.05 -17.19 1.36
CA TYR A 97 -11.10 -18.24 2.40
C TYR A 97 -10.86 -17.64 3.79
N VAL A 98 -11.05 -18.44 4.84
CA VAL A 98 -10.85 -18.01 6.23
C VAL A 98 -9.72 -18.81 6.85
N LEU A 99 -8.81 -18.11 7.53
CA LEU A 99 -7.85 -18.70 8.46
C LEU A 99 -8.47 -18.71 9.86
N GLU A 100 -8.39 -19.85 10.53
CA GLU A 100 -8.75 -20.04 11.93
C GLU A 100 -7.45 -20.22 12.71
N THR A 101 -7.09 -19.22 13.51
CA THR A 101 -5.87 -19.26 14.32
C THR A 101 -6.04 -20.23 15.50
N GLN A 102 -4.93 -20.77 16.01
CA GLN A 102 -4.96 -21.70 17.14
C GLN A 102 -5.60 -21.12 18.43
N ASP A 103 -5.59 -19.80 18.57
CA ASP A 103 -6.21 -19.09 19.70
C ASP A 103 -7.67 -18.66 19.41
N GLY A 104 -8.25 -19.10 18.29
CA GLY A 104 -9.68 -18.98 17.99
C GLY A 104 -10.10 -17.70 17.27
N SER A 105 -9.17 -16.96 16.66
CA SER A 105 -9.50 -15.80 15.81
C SER A 105 -9.73 -16.22 14.36
N ASN A 106 -10.69 -15.56 13.70
CA ASN A 106 -10.96 -15.75 12.28
C ASN A 106 -10.40 -14.57 11.47
N ILE A 107 -9.73 -14.89 10.37
CA ILE A 107 -9.16 -13.91 9.44
C ILE A 107 -9.63 -14.26 8.04
N LEU A 108 -10.45 -13.39 7.43
CA LEU A 108 -10.80 -13.50 6.02
C LEU A 108 -9.58 -13.13 5.18
N VAL A 109 -9.26 -13.96 4.20
CA VAL A 109 -8.19 -13.74 3.23
C VAL A 109 -8.81 -13.59 1.85
N ARG A 110 -8.40 -12.55 1.12
CA ARG A 110 -8.66 -12.41 -0.31
C ARG A 110 -7.35 -12.40 -1.08
N GLN A 111 -7.26 -13.24 -2.11
CA GLN A 111 -6.06 -13.37 -2.93
C GLN A 111 -6.39 -13.26 -4.41
N ARG A 112 -5.58 -12.47 -5.13
CA ARG A 112 -5.65 -12.34 -6.59
C ARG A 112 -4.27 -12.18 -7.19
N GLY A 113 -4.11 -12.53 -8.46
CA GLY A 113 -2.84 -12.28 -9.15
C GLY A 113 -2.72 -13.01 -10.47
N ARG A 114 -1.47 -13.38 -10.79
CA ARG A 114 -1.08 -14.17 -11.96
C ARG A 114 -0.21 -15.30 -11.45
N ALA A 115 -0.69 -16.53 -11.53
CA ALA A 115 0.04 -17.68 -11.00
C ALA A 115 1.48 -17.73 -11.56
N PRO A 116 2.49 -18.07 -10.74
CA PRO A 116 2.37 -18.56 -9.36
C PRO A 116 2.26 -17.45 -8.29
N ASN A 117 2.09 -16.18 -8.67
CA ASN A 117 2.19 -15.05 -7.76
C ASN A 117 0.83 -14.39 -7.49
N VAL A 118 0.57 -14.06 -6.23
CA VAL A 118 -0.65 -13.40 -5.77
C VAL A 118 -0.32 -12.22 -4.86
N PHE A 119 -1.24 -11.28 -4.73
CA PHE A 119 -1.30 -10.42 -3.57
C PHE A 119 -2.41 -10.90 -2.64
N SER A 120 -2.23 -10.72 -1.33
CA SER A 120 -3.20 -11.08 -0.29
C SER A 120 -3.55 -9.86 0.52
N LEU A 121 -4.84 -9.74 0.85
CA LEU A 121 -5.37 -8.81 1.83
C LEU A 121 -6.12 -9.59 2.91
N PHE A 122 -6.19 -9.00 4.11
CA PHE A 122 -6.73 -9.64 5.30
C PHE A 122 -7.82 -8.78 5.93
N GLU A 123 -8.84 -9.40 6.48
CA GLU A 123 -9.88 -8.74 7.27
C GLU A 123 -10.15 -9.57 8.54
N THR A 124 -10.05 -8.95 9.71
CA THR A 124 -10.36 -9.59 11.00
C THR A 124 -10.92 -8.60 12.01
N GLY A 125 -11.85 -9.08 12.86
CA GLY A 125 -12.33 -8.35 14.03
C GLY A 125 -11.55 -8.64 15.31
N SER A 126 -10.48 -9.45 15.23
CA SER A 126 -9.67 -9.80 16.39
C SER A 126 -8.71 -8.67 16.75
N GLY A 127 -8.81 -8.15 17.98
CA GLY A 127 -7.89 -7.12 18.47
C GLY A 127 -6.43 -7.58 18.52
N ARG A 128 -6.17 -8.90 18.64
CA ARG A 128 -4.80 -9.46 18.61
C ARG A 128 -4.17 -9.38 17.22
N TYR A 129 -4.99 -9.50 16.19
CA TYR A 129 -4.56 -9.61 14.80
C TYR A 129 -4.96 -8.39 13.95
N ASP A 130 -5.40 -7.29 14.58
CA ASP A 130 -5.85 -6.07 13.89
C ASP A 130 -4.79 -5.48 12.96
N TRP A 131 -3.51 -5.66 13.27
CA TRP A 131 -2.41 -5.23 12.42
C TRP A 131 -2.47 -5.83 11.00
N LEU A 132 -3.06 -7.02 10.82
CA LEU A 132 -3.23 -7.65 9.50
C LEU A 132 -4.17 -6.88 8.57
N ASN A 133 -5.13 -6.13 9.12
CA ASN A 133 -6.07 -5.32 8.33
C ASN A 133 -5.35 -4.26 7.47
N TRP A 134 -4.10 -3.93 7.83
CA TRP A 134 -3.28 -2.92 7.17
C TRP A 134 -2.14 -3.51 6.33
N VAL A 135 -2.05 -4.83 6.25
CA VAL A 135 -1.00 -5.52 5.52
C VAL A 135 -1.39 -5.72 4.06
N VAL A 136 -0.50 -5.32 3.16
CA VAL A 136 -0.47 -5.82 1.78
C VAL A 136 0.57 -6.92 1.71
N ALA A 137 0.16 -8.13 1.38
CA ALA A 137 1.10 -9.25 1.27
C ALA A 137 1.27 -9.71 -0.18
N TYR A 138 2.49 -10.13 -0.50
CA TYR A 138 2.83 -10.89 -1.68
C TYR A 138 2.83 -12.38 -1.34
N GLY A 139 2.27 -13.21 -2.21
CA GLY A 139 2.27 -14.66 -2.08
C GLY A 139 2.87 -15.32 -3.31
N LYS A 140 3.59 -16.42 -3.10
CA LYS A 140 4.16 -17.24 -4.17
C LYS A 140 3.79 -18.70 -3.93
N ALA A 141 3.12 -19.30 -4.90
CA ALA A 141 2.84 -20.73 -4.89
C ALA A 141 4.16 -21.52 -4.95
N THR A 142 4.30 -22.46 -4.02
CA THR A 142 5.46 -23.36 -3.88
C THR A 142 5.17 -24.75 -4.39
N SER A 143 3.90 -25.18 -4.34
CA SER A 143 3.42 -26.46 -4.86
C SER A 143 1.95 -26.37 -5.25
N VAL A 144 1.57 -27.05 -6.33
CA VAL A 144 0.18 -27.19 -6.78
C VAL A 144 -0.02 -28.65 -7.18
N THR A 145 -1.01 -29.29 -6.58
CA THR A 145 -1.43 -30.67 -6.87
C THR A 145 -2.94 -30.70 -7.17
N GLU A 146 -3.48 -31.88 -7.45
CA GLU A 146 -4.93 -32.05 -7.66
C GLU A 146 -5.75 -31.81 -6.38
N THR A 147 -5.13 -31.91 -5.20
CA THR A 147 -5.82 -31.86 -3.90
C THR A 147 -5.32 -30.74 -3.00
N GLU A 148 -4.19 -30.11 -3.33
CA GLU A 148 -3.55 -29.12 -2.47
C GLU A 148 -2.88 -28.00 -3.25
N VAL A 149 -2.87 -26.81 -2.66
CA VAL A 149 -2.11 -25.65 -3.13
C VAL A 149 -1.31 -25.10 -1.95
N SER A 150 0.01 -25.01 -2.10
CA SER A 150 0.90 -24.45 -1.08
C SER A 150 1.47 -23.11 -1.53
N LEU A 151 1.46 -22.12 -0.64
CA LEU A 151 2.03 -20.80 -0.85
C LEU A 151 2.88 -20.36 0.34
N ASP A 152 3.93 -19.63 0.05
CA ASP A 152 4.61 -18.79 1.03
C ASP A 152 4.09 -17.35 0.89
N ILE A 153 3.85 -16.68 2.01
CA ILE A 153 3.26 -15.34 2.08
C ILE A 153 4.23 -14.39 2.81
N TRP A 154 4.46 -13.22 2.23
CA TRP A 154 5.32 -12.16 2.76
C TRP A 154 4.57 -10.84 2.80
N GLN A 155 4.66 -10.09 3.90
CA GLN A 155 4.18 -8.71 3.93
C GLN A 155 5.13 -7.81 3.14
N ALA A 156 4.56 -6.97 2.28
CA ALA A 156 5.27 -5.88 1.66
C ALA A 156 5.37 -4.71 2.65
N GLN A 157 6.59 -4.43 3.09
CA GLN A 157 6.87 -3.24 3.89
C GLN A 157 7.19 -2.09 2.95
N GLY A 158 6.28 -1.13 2.88
CA GLY A 158 6.49 0.13 2.17
C GLY A 158 6.48 1.27 3.16
N GLY A 159 7.63 1.64 3.74
CA GLY A 159 7.85 2.89 4.50
C GLY A 159 6.78 3.33 5.52
N HIS A 160 5.87 2.44 5.92
CA HIS A 160 4.66 2.78 6.68
C HIS A 160 5.02 3.23 8.10
N ASP A 161 6.19 2.82 8.58
CA ASP A 161 6.79 3.32 9.81
C ASP A 161 7.06 4.84 9.77
N THR A 162 7.11 5.44 8.56
CA THR A 162 7.25 6.89 8.36
C THR A 162 5.89 7.61 8.33
N ILE A 163 4.85 7.00 7.76
CA ILE A 163 3.54 7.65 7.61
C ILE A 163 2.71 7.54 8.91
N LEU A 164 2.67 6.37 9.54
CA LEU A 164 1.85 6.15 10.75
C LEU A 164 2.42 6.83 12.00
N LYS A 165 3.74 7.00 12.12
CA LYS A 165 4.34 7.76 13.24
C LYS A 165 3.88 9.22 13.29
N CYS A 166 3.39 9.78 12.18
CA CYS A 166 2.92 11.17 12.15
C CYS A 166 1.49 11.33 12.68
N PHE A 167 0.69 10.26 12.79
CA PHE A 167 -0.75 10.37 13.10
C PHE A 167 -1.12 10.03 14.55
N THR A 168 -0.20 9.52 15.38
CA THR A 168 -0.51 9.12 16.76
C THR A 168 0.28 9.92 17.78
N GLY A 169 -0.25 11.08 18.15
CA GLY A 169 0.17 11.76 19.37
C GLY A 169 -0.34 13.18 19.47
N ASN A 170 -1.01 13.49 20.57
CA ASN A 170 -1.36 14.86 20.97
C ASN A 170 -0.06 15.69 21.10
N ALA A 171 0.32 16.33 20.00
CA ALA A 171 1.62 16.94 19.80
C ALA A 171 1.70 18.28 20.54
N SER A 172 2.13 18.27 21.80
CA SER A 172 2.50 19.53 22.46
C SER A 172 3.86 19.55 23.15
N ARG A 173 4.65 18.46 23.18
CA ARG A 173 6.06 18.54 23.67
C ARG A 173 7.11 17.71 22.91
N GLU A 174 6.72 16.69 22.14
CA GLU A 174 7.69 15.80 21.45
C GLU A 174 8.04 16.23 20.01
N ALA A 175 7.25 17.13 19.40
CA ALA A 175 7.44 17.57 18.01
C ALA A 175 8.80 18.27 17.76
N ARG A 176 9.44 18.86 18.78
CA ARG A 176 10.75 19.51 18.64
C ARG A 176 11.92 18.53 18.46
N ALA A 177 11.81 17.30 18.97
CA ALA A 177 12.91 16.33 18.88
C ALA A 177 13.01 15.66 17.49
N LEU A 178 11.91 15.65 16.71
CA LEU A 178 11.84 15.00 15.41
C LEU A 178 12.29 15.89 14.24
N ILE A 179 12.25 17.22 14.40
CA ILE A 179 12.72 18.19 13.40
C ILE A 179 14.25 18.13 13.24
N ASP A 180 15.00 17.92 14.33
CA ASP A 180 16.48 17.85 14.31
C ASP A 180 17.04 16.60 13.59
N LEU A 181 16.19 15.63 13.25
CA LEU A 181 16.57 14.41 12.51
C LEU A 181 16.25 14.48 11.00
N GLY A 182 15.81 15.63 10.48
CA GLY A 182 15.56 15.82 9.04
C GLY A 182 14.27 15.16 8.51
N ALA A 183 13.34 14.82 9.40
CA ALA A 183 12.02 14.32 9.01
C ALA A 183 11.13 15.47 8.51
N ARG A 184 10.59 15.36 7.29
CA ARG A 184 9.51 16.23 6.81
C ARG A 184 8.18 15.69 7.33
N CYS A 185 7.74 16.20 8.49
CA CYS A 185 6.44 15.87 9.05
C CYS A 185 5.36 16.85 8.56
N TRP A 186 4.19 16.33 8.23
CA TRP A 186 2.97 17.14 8.17
C TRP A 186 2.46 17.29 9.60
N VAL A 187 2.25 18.53 10.04
CA VAL A 187 1.60 18.83 11.32
C VAL A 187 0.20 19.33 10.98
N ASP A 188 -0.83 18.54 11.27
CA ASP A 188 -2.17 19.09 11.39
C ASP A 188 -2.19 19.96 12.66
N VAL A 189 -2.22 21.27 12.45
CA VAL A 189 -2.58 22.21 13.51
C VAL A 189 -4.10 22.14 13.61
N ASP A 190 -4.61 21.67 14.75
CA ASP A 190 -6.05 21.68 15.04
C ASP A 190 -6.64 23.05 14.71
N PHE A 191 -7.59 23.06 13.78
CA PHE A 191 -8.25 24.28 13.32
C PHE A 191 -9.33 24.67 14.32
N GLU A 192 -9.06 25.61 15.22
CA GLU A 192 -10.11 26.21 16.05
C GLU A 192 -10.89 27.22 15.19
N VAL A 193 -12.06 26.81 14.69
CA VAL A 193 -12.95 27.64 13.88
C VAL A 193 -13.54 28.75 14.76
N GLN A 194 -13.03 29.98 14.63
CA GLN A 194 -13.70 31.16 15.20
C GLN A 194 -14.70 31.74 14.19
N THR A 195 -15.99 31.64 14.51
CA THR A 195 -17.05 32.35 13.80
C THR A 195 -17.32 33.71 14.46
N GLU A 196 -16.99 34.82 13.78
CA GLU A 196 -17.51 36.14 14.17
C GLU A 196 -18.77 36.50 13.35
N LEU A 197 -19.87 36.78 14.07
CA LEU A 197 -21.11 37.30 13.51
C LEU A 197 -21.05 38.84 13.50
N SER A 198 -21.04 39.45 12.32
CA SER A 198 -21.35 40.88 12.18
C SER A 198 -22.68 41.09 11.44
N LYS A 199 -23.57 41.89 12.04
CA LYS A 199 -24.82 42.31 11.41
C LYS A 199 -24.55 43.50 10.50
N SER A 200 -25.02 43.45 9.26
CA SER A 200 -25.05 44.63 8.39
C SER A 200 -26.32 45.46 8.65
N ASP A 201 -26.21 46.79 8.58
CA ASP A 201 -27.30 47.75 8.85
C ASP A 201 -28.49 47.68 7.88
N LYS A 202 -28.46 46.77 6.89
CA LYS A 202 -29.56 46.53 5.93
C LYS A 202 -30.26 45.19 6.10
N GLY A 203 -30.11 44.53 7.25
CA GLY A 203 -30.90 43.34 7.61
C GLY A 203 -30.50 42.04 6.90
N GLY A 204 -29.39 42.03 6.15
CA GLY A 204 -28.80 40.83 5.57
C GLY A 204 -27.66 40.28 6.44
N VAL A 205 -27.68 38.98 6.74
CA VAL A 205 -26.54 38.24 7.30
C VAL A 205 -25.56 37.96 6.15
N ARG A 206 -24.30 38.38 6.29
CA ARG A 206 -23.24 38.09 5.32
C ARG A 206 -22.22 37.18 5.97
N TRP A 207 -22.01 36.01 5.38
CA TRP A 207 -20.93 35.11 5.75
C TRP A 207 -19.67 35.55 4.99
N THR A 208 -18.60 35.84 5.71
CA THR A 208 -17.26 36.05 5.11
C THR A 208 -16.35 34.94 5.61
N TRP A 209 -15.82 34.17 4.67
CA TRP A 209 -14.79 33.18 4.93
C TRP A 209 -13.44 33.83 4.61
N THR A 210 -12.49 33.73 5.53
CA THR A 210 -11.10 34.09 5.25
C THR A 210 -10.32 32.79 5.23
N GLU A 211 -9.95 32.34 4.04
CA GLU A 211 -9.03 31.22 3.87
C GLU A 211 -7.64 31.75 4.24
N VAL A 212 -7.07 31.27 5.35
CA VAL A 212 -5.71 31.62 5.76
C VAL A 212 -4.81 30.45 5.43
N ASP A 213 -4.43 30.35 4.16
CA ASP A 213 -3.43 29.40 3.70
C ASP A 213 -2.08 29.85 4.25
N THR A 214 -1.71 29.33 5.42
CA THR A 214 -0.40 29.62 6.02
C THR A 214 0.50 28.41 5.82
N MET A 215 1.14 28.36 4.66
CA MET A 215 2.23 27.43 4.36
C MET A 215 3.47 27.88 5.15
N LEU A 216 3.68 27.33 6.33
CA LEU A 216 4.92 27.53 7.08
C LEU A 216 5.95 26.51 6.62
N TRP A 217 6.86 26.97 5.76
CA TRP A 217 8.16 26.30 5.61
C TRP A 217 8.97 26.58 6.87
N VAL A 218 9.30 25.55 7.62
CA VAL A 218 10.38 25.57 8.61
C VAL A 218 11.45 24.62 8.14
#